data_AF-A0A538G6R7-F1
#
_entry.id   AF-A0A538G6R7-F1
#
_cell.length_a   1.000
_cell.length_b   1.000
_cell.length_c   1.000
_cell.angle_alpha   90.00
_cell.angle_beta   90.00
_cell.angle_gamma   90.00
#
_symmetry.space_group_name_H-M   'P 1'
#
loop_
_entity.id
_entity.type
_entity.pdbx_description
1 polymer ?
#
loop_
_entity_poly.entity_id
_entity_poly.type
_entity_poly.pdbx_seq_one_letter_code
_entity_poly.pdbx_strand_id
1 'polypeptide(L)'
;MEVDPSYMRRRLEASLGIGVVSFVGPFVVASLVAYFVLDWSTRASLITGTALSTTSLAVVYAVLVERGLTDTGAGKLLMSATFVTDLCTALALSAIFIKPNLWFPAFLVVSLALILVLPRLAPWFFGRYGDRVIEPEIKLVFACLLLLMVLADASNGHAVLPAFVLGLVMSRHYAEHREEQKRLRVVAFAFL
;
A
#
# COMPACT_ATOMS: atom_id res chain seq x y z
N MET A 1 2.59 -8.28 5.58
CA MET A 1 1.62 -7.41 6.30
C MET A 1 0.82 -8.32 7.23
N GLU A 2 0.79 -8.01 8.53
CA GLU A 2 0.09 -8.81 9.57
C GLU A 2 -1.41 -8.49 9.69
N VAL A 3 -1.97 -7.78 8.71
CA VAL A 3 -3.42 -7.55 8.66
C VAL A 3 -4.08 -8.88 8.31
N ASP A 4 -4.57 -9.58 9.32
CA ASP A 4 -5.34 -10.80 9.13
C ASP A 4 -6.56 -10.50 8.25
N PRO A 5 -6.60 -10.98 6.99
CA PRO A 5 -7.66 -10.63 6.06
C PRO A 5 -9.03 -11.14 6.53
N SER A 6 -9.04 -12.15 7.41
CA SER A 6 -10.25 -12.70 8.00
C SER A 6 -10.82 -11.80 9.10
N TYR A 7 -9.96 -11.20 9.93
CA TYR A 7 -10.34 -10.20 10.93
C TYR A 7 -10.80 -8.90 10.27
N MET A 8 -10.06 -8.45 9.25
CA MET A 8 -10.44 -7.28 8.45
C MET A 8 -11.85 -7.48 7.91
N ARG A 9 -12.16 -8.62 7.27
CA ARG A 9 -13.50 -8.94 6.75
C ARG A 9 -14.63 -8.87 7.79
N ARG A 10 -14.38 -9.23 9.05
CA ARG A 10 -15.39 -9.18 10.12
C ARG A 10 -15.64 -7.78 10.69
N ARG A 11 -14.68 -6.87 10.53
CA ARG A 11 -14.73 -5.48 11.05
C ARG A 11 -14.58 -4.44 9.92
N LEU A 12 -14.79 -4.84 8.67
CA LEU A 12 -14.53 -4.03 7.47
C LEU A 12 -15.25 -2.69 7.55
N GLU A 13 -16.53 -2.67 7.90
CA GLU A 13 -17.32 -1.42 7.95
C GLU A 13 -16.75 -0.42 8.97
N ALA A 14 -16.36 -0.90 10.15
CA ALA A 14 -15.78 -0.05 11.19
C ALA A 14 -14.39 0.46 10.79
N SER A 15 -13.52 -0.41 10.30
CA SER A 15 -12.17 -0.03 9.86
C SER A 15 -12.19 0.90 8.65
N LEU A 16 -13.12 0.69 7.72
CA LEU A 16 -13.25 1.47 6.50
C LEU A 16 -13.86 2.84 6.82
N GLY A 17 -14.89 2.89 7.67
CA GLY A 17 -15.45 4.14 8.18
C GLY A 17 -14.41 4.99 8.91
N ILE A 18 -13.70 4.40 9.87
CA ILE A 18 -12.66 5.11 10.63
C ILE A 18 -11.51 5.54 9.71
N GLY A 19 -10.97 4.65 8.87
CA GLY A 19 -9.86 4.96 7.98
C GLY A 19 -10.18 6.04 6.94
N VAL A 20 -11.40 6.04 6.39
CA VAL A 20 -11.85 7.07 5.44
C VAL A 20 -12.08 8.39 6.16
N VAL A 21 -12.75 8.42 7.31
CA VAL A 21 -12.98 9.66 8.06
C VAL A 21 -11.65 10.26 8.53
N SER A 22 -10.73 9.44 9.01
CA SER A 22 -9.38 9.84 9.41
C SER A 22 -8.53 10.36 8.25
N PHE A 23 -8.79 9.95 7.01
CA PHE A 23 -8.14 10.51 5.82
C PHE A 23 -8.83 11.79 5.34
N VAL A 24 -10.15 11.75 5.14
CA VAL A 24 -10.93 12.82 4.51
C VAL A 24 -10.96 14.07 5.38
N GLY A 25 -11.05 13.92 6.71
CA GLY A 25 -11.07 15.05 7.64
C GLY A 25 -9.83 15.96 7.49
N PRO A 26 -8.61 15.44 7.76
CA PRO A 26 -7.37 16.18 7.53
C PRO A 26 -7.19 16.61 6.08
N PHE A 27 -7.57 15.79 5.10
CA PHE A 27 -7.41 16.08 3.68
C PHE A 27 -8.15 17.36 3.29
N VAL A 28 -9.44 17.42 3.62
CA VAL A 28 -10.29 18.55 3.29
C VAL A 28 -9.81 19.79 4.03
N VAL A 29 -9.53 19.69 5.33
CA VAL A 29 -9.06 20.84 6.12
C VAL A 29 -7.75 21.40 5.57
N ALA A 30 -6.75 20.55 5.35
CA ALA A 30 -5.46 20.96 4.82
C ALA A 30 -5.56 21.53 3.39
N SER A 31 -6.35 20.90 2.51
CA SER A 31 -6.55 21.41 1.15
C SER A 31 -7.29 22.74 1.12
N LEU A 32 -8.30 22.93 1.97
CA LEU A 32 -9.03 24.20 2.07
C LEU A 32 -8.13 25.31 2.62
N VAL A 33 -7.35 25.03 3.66
CA VAL A 33 -6.39 26.00 4.20
C VAL A 33 -5.34 26.37 3.14
N ALA A 34 -4.77 25.38 2.45
CA ALA A 34 -3.80 25.65 1.39
C ALA A 34 -4.39 26.48 0.23
N TYR A 35 -5.63 26.20 -0.15
CA TYR A 35 -6.28 26.91 -1.23
C TYR A 35 -6.74 28.33 -0.85
N PHE A 36 -7.41 28.50 0.29
CA PHE A 36 -8.03 29.77 0.69
C PHE A 36 -7.12 30.68 1.51
N VAL A 37 -6.23 30.13 2.35
CA VAL A 37 -5.37 30.92 3.24
C VAL A 37 -4.00 31.16 2.62
N LEU A 38 -3.42 30.14 1.99
CA LEU A 38 -2.08 30.22 1.39
C LEU A 38 -2.10 30.60 -0.10
N ASP A 39 -3.28 30.69 -0.72
CA ASP A 39 -3.48 31.00 -2.14
C ASP A 39 -2.70 30.06 -3.09
N TRP A 40 -2.58 28.78 -2.69
CA TRP A 40 -1.90 27.78 -3.50
C TRP A 40 -2.81 27.29 -4.63
N SER A 41 -2.19 26.94 -5.76
CA SER A 41 -2.91 26.34 -6.90
C SER A 41 -3.70 25.10 -6.49
N THR A 42 -4.81 24.81 -7.17
CA THR A 42 -5.68 23.66 -6.87
C THR A 42 -4.91 22.34 -6.76
N ARG A 43 -3.93 22.10 -7.65
CA ARG A 43 -3.09 20.90 -7.58
C ARG A 43 -2.21 20.88 -6.33
N ALA A 44 -1.53 21.99 -6.03
CA ALA A 44 -0.68 22.08 -4.84
C ALA A 44 -1.49 21.87 -3.56
N SER A 45 -2.68 22.46 -3.47
CA SER A 45 -3.58 22.32 -2.32
C SER A 45 -4.08 20.89 -2.12
N LEU A 46 -4.40 20.17 -3.21
CA LEU A 46 -4.76 18.75 -3.14
C LEU A 46 -3.58 17.88 -2.70
N ILE A 47 -2.37 18.16 -3.20
CA ILE A 47 -1.15 17.46 -2.78
C ILE A 47 -0.89 17.69 -1.28
N THR A 48 -1.01 18.93 -0.79
CA THR A 48 -0.89 19.24 0.64
C THR A 48 -1.90 18.48 1.48
N GLY A 49 -3.15 18.42 1.02
CA GLY A 49 -4.20 17.61 1.64
C GLY A 49 -3.79 16.14 1.74
N THR A 50 -3.32 15.54 0.63
CA THR A 50 -2.89 14.14 0.65
C THR A 50 -1.72 13.92 1.61
N ALA A 51 -0.71 14.78 1.59
CA ALA A 51 0.48 14.64 2.41
C ALA A 51 0.15 14.67 3.91
N LEU A 52 -0.68 15.62 4.34
CA LEU A 52 -1.05 15.80 5.75
C LEU A 52 -2.07 14.78 6.26
N SER A 53 -2.68 13.99 5.37
CA SER A 53 -3.66 12.96 5.74
C SER A 53 -3.06 11.57 5.87
N THR A 54 -1.79 11.41 5.51
CA THR A 54 -1.09 10.14 5.67
C THR A 54 -0.80 9.87 7.14
N THR A 55 -0.94 8.62 7.56
CA THR A 55 -0.56 8.18 8.90
C THR A 55 0.60 7.20 8.77
N SER A 56 1.68 7.40 9.55
CA SER A 56 2.84 6.50 9.48
C SER A 56 2.54 5.16 10.17
N LEU A 57 2.20 4.13 9.37
CA LEU A 57 1.95 2.77 9.85
C LEU A 57 3.15 2.22 10.64
N ALA A 58 4.38 2.55 10.24
CA ALA A 58 5.59 2.11 10.93
C ALA A 58 5.63 2.59 12.38
N VAL A 59 5.32 3.88 12.61
CA VAL A 59 5.29 4.47 13.94
C VAL A 59 4.13 3.91 14.76
N VAL A 60 2.94 3.82 14.17
CA VAL A 60 1.76 3.24 14.86
C VAL A 60 2.03 1.79 15.26
N TYR A 61 2.61 0.99 14.37
CA TYR A 61 2.98 -0.39 14.64
C TYR A 61 4.03 -0.49 15.76
N ALA A 62 5.09 0.33 15.72
CA ALA A 62 6.12 0.34 16.75
C ALA A 62 5.53 0.62 18.14
N VAL A 63 4.64 1.61 18.25
CA VAL A 63 3.95 1.94 19.50
C VAL A 63 3.02 0.81 19.96
N LEU A 64 2.29 0.18 19.04
CA LEU A 64 1.43 -0.97 19.39
C LEU A 64 2.24 -2.16 19.89
N VAL A 65 3.41 -2.44 19.29
CA VAL A 65 4.32 -3.50 19.73
C VAL A 65 4.91 -3.18 21.10
N GLU A 66 5.42 -1.96 21.29
CA GLU A 66 6.03 -1.52 22.56
C GLU A 66 5.02 -1.55 23.71
N ARG A 67 3.75 -1.27 23.44
CA ARG A 67 2.64 -1.33 24.41
C ARG A 67 2.01 -2.72 24.55
N GLY A 68 2.43 -3.72 23.75
CA GLY A 68 1.84 -5.06 23.75
C GLY A 68 0.37 -5.11 23.28
N LEU A 69 -0.07 -4.14 22.48
CA LEU A 69 -1.45 -3.98 22.04
C LEU A 69 -1.74 -4.61 20.67
N THR A 70 -0.75 -5.20 20.01
CA THR A 70 -0.86 -5.78 18.65
C THR A 70 -1.97 -6.82 18.50
N ASP A 71 -2.18 -7.65 19.53
CA ASP A 71 -3.19 -8.72 19.49
C ASP A 71 -4.58 -8.29 19.98
N THR A 72 -4.70 -7.09 20.53
CA THR A 72 -5.96 -6.56 21.03
C THR A 72 -6.90 -6.16 19.89
N GLY A 73 -8.21 -6.15 20.16
CA GLY A 73 -9.20 -5.72 19.18
C GLY A 73 -8.99 -4.28 18.69
N ALA A 74 -8.52 -3.39 19.59
CA ALA A 74 -8.19 -2.00 19.27
C ALA A 74 -6.94 -1.89 18.39
N GLY A 75 -5.86 -2.63 18.70
CA GLY A 75 -4.64 -2.64 17.89
C GLY A 75 -4.89 -3.14 16.47
N LYS A 76 -5.64 -4.23 16.31
CA LYS A 76 -6.03 -4.77 14.99
C LYS A 76 -6.92 -3.80 14.21
N LEU A 77 -7.82 -3.09 14.90
CA LEU A 77 -8.66 -2.08 14.29
C LEU A 77 -7.84 -0.88 13.81
N LEU A 78 -6.89 -0.39 14.61
CA LEU A 78 -6.00 0.70 14.23
C LEU A 78 -5.14 0.33 13.02
N MET A 79 -4.50 -0.84 13.03
CA MET A 79 -3.71 -1.31 11.87
C MET A 79 -4.55 -1.44 10.59
N SER A 80 -5.80 -1.91 10.74
CA SER A 80 -6.73 -2.01 9.61
C SER A 80 -7.18 -0.63 9.11
N ALA A 81 -7.40 0.34 9.99
CA ALA A 81 -7.78 1.71 9.63
C ALA A 81 -6.62 2.44 8.94
N THR A 82 -5.39 2.34 9.46
CA THR A 82 -4.20 2.93 8.82
C THR A 82 -3.97 2.35 7.43
N PHE A 83 -4.20 1.05 7.25
CA PHE A 83 -4.12 0.42 5.93
C PHE A 83 -5.14 1.02 4.94
N VAL A 84 -6.37 1.30 5.38
CA VAL A 84 -7.39 1.97 4.55
C VAL A 84 -6.96 3.40 4.21
N THR A 85 -6.42 4.15 5.18
CA THR A 85 -5.91 5.50 4.97
C THR A 85 -4.77 5.53 3.93
N ASP A 86 -3.85 4.57 3.96
CA ASP A 86 -2.79 4.43 2.95
C ASP A 86 -3.37 4.12 1.56
N LEU A 87 -4.40 3.28 1.48
CA LEU A 87 -5.12 3.02 0.23
C LEU A 87 -5.81 4.29 -0.30
N CYS A 88 -6.46 5.07 0.57
CA CYS A 88 -7.04 6.36 0.21
C CYS A 88 -5.98 7.33 -0.32
N THR A 89 -4.79 7.34 0.28
CA THR A 89 -3.66 8.15 -0.18
C THR A 89 -3.20 7.72 -1.57
N ALA A 90 -2.99 6.42 -1.78
CA ALA A 90 -2.61 5.87 -3.08
C ALA A 90 -3.65 6.22 -4.16
N LEU A 91 -4.94 6.09 -3.84
CA LEU A 91 -6.04 6.47 -4.72
C LEU A 91 -6.04 7.97 -5.03
N ALA A 92 -5.89 8.82 -4.01
CA ALA A 92 -5.88 10.27 -4.17
C ALA A 92 -4.71 10.74 -5.04
N LEU A 93 -3.50 10.23 -4.78
CA LEU A 93 -2.32 10.54 -5.59
C LEU A 93 -2.48 10.03 -7.02
N SER A 94 -2.96 8.79 -7.21
CA SER A 94 -3.26 8.29 -8.55
C SER A 94 -4.28 9.16 -9.28
N ALA A 95 -5.33 9.64 -8.61
CA ALA A 95 -6.33 10.51 -9.22
C ALA A 95 -5.82 11.93 -9.53
N ILE A 96 -4.99 12.52 -8.66
CA ILE A 96 -4.45 13.88 -8.84
C ILE A 96 -3.53 13.96 -10.06
N PHE A 97 -2.76 12.89 -10.31
CA PHE A 97 -1.71 12.90 -11.31
C PHE A 97 -2.02 12.08 -12.58
N ILE A 98 -3.17 11.39 -12.64
CA ILE A 98 -3.56 10.65 -13.84
C ILE A 98 -3.63 11.58 -15.05
N LYS A 99 -2.88 11.25 -16.10
CA LYS A 99 -2.97 11.92 -17.40
C LYS A 99 -3.42 10.89 -18.44
N PRO A 100 -4.53 11.13 -19.15
CA PRO A 100 -4.97 10.19 -20.18
C PRO A 100 -3.92 10.12 -21.29
N ASN A 101 -3.38 8.93 -21.50
CA ASN A 101 -2.33 8.62 -22.47
C ASN A 101 -2.70 7.34 -23.23
N LEU A 102 -2.21 7.20 -24.47
CA LEU A 102 -2.44 6.03 -25.33
C LEU A 102 -1.83 4.75 -24.73
N TRP A 103 -0.80 4.87 -23.89
CA TRP A 103 -0.16 3.78 -23.15
C TRP A 103 -0.85 3.41 -21.84
N PHE A 104 -1.80 4.22 -21.37
CA PHE A 104 -2.53 3.98 -20.11
C PHE A 104 -3.32 2.65 -20.11
N PRO A 105 -4.02 2.24 -21.19
CA PRO A 105 -4.69 0.94 -21.24
C PRO A 105 -3.71 -0.23 -21.13
N ALA A 106 -2.55 -0.13 -21.78
CA ALA A 106 -1.51 -1.15 -21.70
C ALA A 106 -0.96 -1.28 -20.27
N PHE A 107 -0.71 -0.15 -19.59
CA PHE A 107 -0.33 -0.14 -18.18
C PHE A 107 -1.37 -0.79 -17.28
N LEU A 108 -2.66 -0.50 -17.50
CA LEU A 108 -3.75 -1.08 -16.73
C LEU A 108 -3.84 -2.60 -16.94
N VAL A 109 -3.74 -3.07 -18.18
CA VAL A 109 -3.78 -4.49 -18.53
C VAL A 109 -2.61 -5.24 -17.91
N VAL A 110 -1.38 -4.72 -18.01
CA VAL A 110 -0.20 -5.37 -17.43
C VAL A 110 -0.25 -5.36 -15.90
N SER A 111 -0.69 -4.25 -15.29
CA SER A 111 -0.89 -4.17 -13.85
C SER A 111 -1.89 -5.21 -13.36
N LEU A 112 -3.04 -5.33 -14.05
CA LEU A 112 -4.05 -6.33 -13.71
C LEU A 112 -3.54 -7.76 -13.93
N ALA A 113 -2.82 -8.00 -15.03
CA ALA A 113 -2.21 -9.30 -15.30
C ALA A 113 -1.23 -9.69 -14.19
N LEU A 114 -0.35 -8.78 -13.75
CA LEU A 114 0.55 -9.02 -12.62
C LEU A 114 -0.23 -9.34 -11.34
N ILE A 115 -1.25 -8.54 -11.01
CA ILE A 115 -2.06 -8.74 -9.80
C ILE A 115 -2.77 -10.11 -9.82
N LEU A 116 -3.15 -10.64 -10.99
CA LEU A 116 -3.87 -11.91 -11.11
C LEU A 116 -2.97 -13.14 -11.33
N VAL A 117 -1.85 -12.98 -12.02
CA VAL A 117 -0.94 -14.08 -12.40
C VAL A 117 0.08 -14.34 -11.31
N LEU A 118 0.66 -13.28 -10.73
CA LEU A 118 1.69 -13.40 -9.70
C LEU A 118 1.27 -14.24 -8.48
N PRO A 119 0.04 -14.12 -7.94
CA PRO A 119 -0.40 -14.96 -6.81
C PRO A 119 -0.49 -16.45 -7.15
N ARG A 120 -0.70 -16.77 -8.43
CA ARG A 120 -0.76 -18.16 -8.91
C ARG A 120 0.62 -18.71 -9.24
N LEU A 121 1.52 -17.85 -9.72
CA LEU A 121 2.88 -18.21 -10.07
C LEU A 121 3.78 -18.35 -8.84
N ALA A 122 3.57 -17.50 -7.83
CA ALA A 122 4.33 -17.46 -6.60
C ALA A 122 4.43 -18.81 -5.87
N PRO A 123 3.33 -19.55 -5.57
CA PRO A 123 3.42 -20.85 -4.88
C PRO A 123 4.19 -21.90 -5.68
N TRP A 124 4.07 -21.89 -7.01
CA TRP A 124 4.82 -22.80 -7.88
C TRP A 124 6.31 -22.44 -7.92
N PHE A 125 6.62 -21.15 -8.00
CA PHE A 125 7.99 -20.65 -8.04
C PHE A 125 8.72 -20.85 -6.70
N PHE A 126 8.05 -20.55 -5.59
CA PHE A 126 8.56 -20.75 -4.23
C PHE A 126 8.72 -22.24 -3.90
N GLY A 127 7.76 -23.09 -4.28
CA GLY A 127 7.89 -24.55 -4.11
C GLY A 127 9.05 -25.17 -4.91
N ARG A 128 9.52 -24.50 -5.99
CA ARG A 128 10.62 -24.98 -6.83
C ARG A 128 11.99 -24.41 -6.41
N TYR A 129 12.05 -23.20 -5.83
CA TYR A 129 13.28 -22.45 -5.59
C TYR A 129 13.47 -21.89 -4.16
N GLY A 130 12.47 -21.99 -3.28
CA GLY A 130 12.41 -21.28 -1.98
C GLY A 130 13.51 -21.63 -0.98
N ASP A 131 14.05 -22.85 -1.02
CA ASP A 131 15.05 -23.32 -0.03
C ASP A 131 16.51 -22.97 -0.40
N ARG A 132 16.72 -21.99 -1.28
CA ARG A 132 18.07 -21.55 -1.67
C ARG A 132 18.42 -20.20 -1.05
N VAL A 133 19.69 -20.07 -0.64
CA VAL A 133 20.37 -18.86 -0.09
C VAL A 133 20.17 -17.58 -0.92
N ILE A 134 19.62 -17.69 -2.13
CA ILE A 134 19.47 -16.63 -3.13
C ILE A 134 18.23 -15.74 -2.89
N GLU A 135 17.37 -16.07 -1.91
CA GLU A 135 16.14 -15.31 -1.58
C GLU A 135 15.35 -14.88 -2.83
N PRO A 136 14.97 -15.85 -3.70
CA PRO A 136 14.40 -15.58 -5.02
C PRO A 136 13.09 -14.78 -4.99
N GLU A 137 12.45 -14.73 -3.83
CA GLU A 137 11.14 -14.15 -3.59
C GLU A 137 11.21 -12.63 -3.43
N ILE A 138 12.21 -12.15 -2.68
CA ILE A 138 12.50 -10.73 -2.58
C ILE A 138 12.86 -10.21 -3.97
N LYS A 139 13.68 -10.94 -4.72
CA LYS A 139 14.02 -10.58 -6.11
C LYS A 139 12.79 -10.51 -7.01
N LEU A 140 11.85 -11.45 -6.89
CA LEU A 140 10.60 -11.45 -7.65
C LEU A 140 9.73 -10.23 -7.31
N VAL A 141 9.58 -9.88 -6.03
CA VAL A 141 8.84 -8.68 -5.61
C VAL A 141 9.47 -7.42 -6.16
N PHE A 142 10.79 -7.24 -5.98
CA PHE A 142 11.50 -6.08 -6.51
C PHE A 142 11.42 -6.02 -8.04
N ALA A 143 11.53 -7.15 -8.74
CA ALA A 143 11.36 -7.19 -10.19
C ALA A 143 9.96 -6.75 -10.63
N CYS A 144 8.90 -7.19 -9.93
CA CYS A 144 7.53 -6.78 -10.22
C CYS A 144 7.30 -5.29 -9.92
N LEU A 145 7.82 -4.79 -8.80
CA LEU A 145 7.74 -3.38 -8.44
C LEU A 145 8.48 -2.50 -9.45
N LEU A 146 9.70 -2.88 -9.85
CA LEU A 146 10.46 -2.18 -10.88
C LEU A 146 9.73 -2.20 -12.22
N LEU A 147 9.15 -3.34 -12.62
CA LEU A 147 8.38 -3.44 -13.86
C LEU A 147 7.15 -2.53 -13.84
N LEU A 148 6.39 -2.51 -12.74
CA LEU A 148 5.26 -1.59 -12.56
C LEU A 148 5.72 -0.12 -12.61
N MET A 149 6.87 0.19 -12.02
CA MET A 149 7.42 1.54 -11.98
C MET A 149 7.84 2.03 -13.37
N VAL A 150 8.53 1.20 -14.17
CA VAL A 150 8.92 1.51 -15.55
C VAL A 150 7.68 1.69 -16.45
N LEU A 151 6.69 0.81 -16.33
CA LEU A 151 5.46 0.94 -17.12
C LEU A 151 4.60 2.15 -16.69
N ALA A 152 4.60 2.49 -15.40
CA ALA A 152 3.92 3.68 -14.91
C ALA A 152 4.56 4.94 -15.50
N ASP A 153 5.89 5.03 -15.50
CA ASP A 153 6.62 6.16 -16.09
C ASP A 153 6.33 6.29 -17.59
N ALA A 154 6.39 5.18 -18.34
CA ALA A 154 6.05 5.15 -19.77
C ALA A 154 4.60 5.54 -20.07
N SER A 155 3.67 5.24 -19.15
CA SER A 155 2.24 5.55 -19.33
C SER A 155 1.82 6.91 -18.78
N ASN A 156 2.73 7.69 -18.16
CA ASN A 156 2.37 8.84 -17.32
C ASN A 156 1.37 8.46 -16.21
N GLY A 157 1.39 7.20 -15.78
CA GLY A 157 0.61 6.67 -14.68
C GLY A 157 1.40 6.68 -13.38
N HIS A 158 0.73 6.40 -12.27
CA HIS A 158 1.38 6.19 -10.98
C HIS A 158 1.36 4.72 -10.59
N ALA A 159 2.55 4.14 -10.38
CA ALA A 159 2.70 2.74 -9.96
C ALA A 159 2.21 2.47 -8.52
N VAL A 160 1.95 3.52 -7.73
CA VAL A 160 1.64 3.41 -6.30
C VAL A 160 0.43 2.51 -6.05
N LEU A 161 -0.67 2.72 -6.77
CA LEU A 161 -1.90 1.94 -6.60
C LEU A 161 -1.74 0.47 -7.00
N PRO A 162 -1.27 0.12 -8.21
CA PRO A 162 -1.08 -1.29 -8.55
C PRO A 162 -0.01 -1.99 -7.70
N ALA A 163 1.06 -1.28 -7.29
CA ALA A 163 2.05 -1.82 -6.35
C ALA A 163 1.43 -2.13 -4.98
N PHE A 164 0.60 -1.22 -4.45
CA PHE A 164 -0.11 -1.42 -3.18
C PHE A 164 -1.08 -2.60 -3.24
N VAL A 165 -1.88 -2.69 -4.32
CA VAL A 165 -2.82 -3.80 -4.53
C VAL A 165 -2.08 -5.13 -4.68
N LEU A 166 -0.99 -5.16 -5.44
CA LEU A 166 -0.15 -6.35 -5.59
C LEU A 166 0.42 -6.79 -4.24
N GLY A 167 0.93 -5.86 -3.43
CA GLY A 167 1.38 -6.13 -2.06
C GLY A 167 0.28 -6.70 -1.17
N LEU A 168 -0.93 -6.16 -1.24
CA LEU A 168 -2.09 -6.68 -0.50
C LEU A 168 -2.45 -8.11 -0.92
N VAL A 169 -2.47 -8.41 -2.22
CA VAL A 169 -2.80 -9.75 -2.71
C VAL A 169 -1.71 -10.76 -2.32
N MET A 170 -0.43 -10.36 -2.38
CA MET A 170 0.68 -11.21 -1.97
C MET A 170 0.77 -11.40 -0.45
N SER A 171 0.21 -10.48 0.35
CA SER A 171 0.32 -10.52 1.81
C SER A 171 -0.15 -11.83 2.44
N ARG A 172 -1.19 -12.47 1.86
CA ARG A 172 -1.69 -13.78 2.28
C ARG A 172 -0.67 -14.90 2.08
N HIS A 173 0.04 -14.87 0.96
CA HIS A 173 0.99 -15.90 0.60
C HIS A 173 2.27 -15.81 1.42
N TYR A 174 2.73 -14.58 1.72
CA TYR A 174 3.84 -14.37 2.65
C TYR A 174 3.47 -14.71 4.11
N ALA A 175 2.19 -14.63 4.51
CA ALA A 175 1.79 -15.02 5.86
C ALA A 175 1.96 -16.52 6.15
N GLU A 176 1.99 -17.34 5.10
CA GLU A 176 2.25 -18.78 5.18
C GLU A 176 3.75 -19.09 5.39
N HIS A 177 4.65 -18.14 5.08
CA HIS A 177 6.10 -18.30 5.15
C HIS A 177 6.76 -17.26 6.09
N ARG A 178 6.72 -17.53 7.40
CA ARG A 178 7.13 -16.58 8.46
C ARG A 178 8.60 -16.12 8.41
N GLU A 179 9.52 -16.91 7.86
CA GLU A 179 10.94 -16.51 7.77
C GLU A 179 11.17 -15.41 6.73
N GLU A 180 10.46 -15.48 5.61
CA GLU A 180 10.54 -14.52 4.50
C GLU A 180 9.99 -13.16 4.91
N GLN A 181 8.90 -13.16 5.69
CA GLN A 181 8.36 -11.93 6.29
C GLN A 181 9.36 -11.22 7.18
N LYS A 182 10.19 -11.95 7.95
CA LYS A 182 11.22 -11.34 8.79
C LYS A 182 12.29 -10.66 7.94
N ARG A 183 12.74 -11.28 6.85
CA ARG A 183 13.78 -10.71 5.97
C ARG A 183 13.26 -9.48 5.21
N LEU A 184 12.07 -9.56 4.64
CA LEU A 184 11.39 -8.41 4.00
C LEU A 184 11.20 -7.25 4.98
N ARG A 185 10.85 -7.54 6.23
CA ARG A 185 10.69 -6.52 7.28
C ARG A 185 12.02 -5.81 7.58
N VAL A 186 13.12 -6.54 7.69
CA VAL A 186 14.46 -5.95 7.91
C VAL A 186 14.84 -5.04 6.74
N VAL A 187 14.64 -5.49 5.50
CA VAL A 187 14.93 -4.67 4.31
C VAL A 187 14.05 -3.43 4.29
N ALA A 188 12.73 -3.57 4.50
CA ALA A 188 11.81 -2.44 4.50
C ALA A 188 12.14 -1.40 5.59
N PHE A 189 12.50 -1.84 6.80
CA PHE A 189 12.95 -0.93 7.87
C PHE A 189 14.33 -0.32 7.62
N ALA A 190 15.21 -0.98 6.86
CA ALA A 190 16.51 -0.40 6.51
C ALA A 190 16.39 0.72 5.46
N PHE A 191 15.33 0.71 4.65
CA PHE A 191 15.07 1.73 3.63
C PHE A 191 14.25 2.93 4.13
N LEU A 192 13.55 2.81 5.26
CA LEU A 192 12.72 3.86 5.88
C LEU A 192 13.50 4.62 6.95
#